data_AF-A0A1G1B8D8-F1
#
_entry.id   AF-A0A1G1B8D8-F1
#
_cell.length_a   1.000
_cell.length_b   1.000
_cell.length_c   1.000
_cell.angle_alpha   90.00
_cell.angle_beta   90.00
_cell.angle_gamma   90.00
#
_symmetry.space_group_name_H-M   'P 1'
#
loop_
_entity.id
_entity.type
_entity.pdbx_description
1 polymer ?
#
loop_
_entity_poly.entity_id
_entity_poly.type
_entity_poly.pdbx_seq_one_letter_code
_entity_poly.pdbx_strand_id
1 'polypeptide(L)'
;MQTLNNLLLVILLLIIITPNHSLSQTKYEKDFYGGLFFLSDYIASDEFLKLKKTTTDLEQVDIIYSKAVNFFERDISEALLCLTFSCLPFNKIDFNLLFGIVKVPLPSPPKIVFQKRLENLPKNIYFNSPRTNFGDKDKLSHFFGNAFLRYNISMFNFSKFMGIFVEKTEESFFANGELDRRDIMTNHLGELFAEMLKLYPDAKPSKALLVYQIFYFREGL
;
A
#
# COMPACT_ATOMS: atom_id res chain seq x y z
N MET A 1 29.46 -41.41 -44.44
CA MET A 1 28.10 -40.84 -44.37
C MET A 1 27.41 -41.06 -43.02
N GLN A 2 27.57 -42.22 -42.36
CA GLN A 2 26.86 -42.54 -41.11
C GLN A 2 27.27 -41.69 -39.89
N THR A 3 28.54 -41.27 -39.81
CA THR A 3 29.08 -40.44 -38.72
C THR A 3 28.58 -39.01 -38.73
N LEU A 4 28.31 -38.44 -39.91
CA LEU A 4 27.82 -37.07 -40.07
C LEU A 4 26.37 -36.94 -39.56
N ASN A 5 25.55 -37.97 -39.76
CA ASN A 5 24.16 -38.02 -39.31
C ASN A 5 24.06 -38.14 -37.78
N ASN A 6 24.97 -38.87 -37.14
CA ASN A 6 25.00 -39.00 -35.68
C ASN A 6 25.43 -37.69 -35.01
N LEU A 7 26.36 -36.95 -35.60
CA LEU A 7 26.77 -35.64 -35.10
C LEU A 7 25.62 -34.62 -35.19
N LEU A 8 24.88 -34.62 -36.29
CA LEU A 8 23.71 -33.75 -36.48
C LEU A 8 22.61 -34.06 -35.45
N LEU A 9 22.38 -35.35 -35.16
CA LEU A 9 21.39 -35.80 -34.17
C LEU A 9 21.77 -35.38 -32.75
N VAL A 10 23.06 -35.48 -32.39
CA VAL A 10 23.57 -35.04 -31.08
C VAL A 10 23.45 -33.52 -30.91
N ILE A 11 23.71 -32.74 -31.97
CA ILE A 11 23.52 -31.29 -31.96
C ILE A 11 22.05 -30.92 -31.81
N LEU A 12 21.15 -31.61 -32.52
CA LEU A 12 19.69 -31.41 -32.39
C LEU A 12 19.18 -31.76 -30.98
N LEU A 13 19.68 -32.84 -30.37
CA LEU A 13 19.36 -33.19 -28.99
C LEU A 13 19.89 -32.14 -27.99
N LEU A 14 21.09 -31.61 -28.21
CA LEU A 14 21.65 -30.53 -27.37
C LEU A 14 20.82 -29.24 -27.43
N ILE A 15 20.24 -28.90 -28.59
CA ILE A 15 19.36 -27.73 -28.75
C ILE A 15 18.01 -27.94 -28.03
N ILE A 16 17.54 -29.17 -27.92
CA ILE A 16 16.28 -29.49 -27.19
C ILE A 16 16.52 -29.52 -25.67
N ILE A 17 17.74 -29.82 -25.22
CA ILE A 17 18.09 -29.92 -23.79
C ILE A 17 18.59 -28.60 -23.22
N THR A 18 18.82 -27.54 -24.02
CA THR A 18 19.00 -26.21 -23.44
C THR A 18 17.70 -25.78 -22.79
N PRO A 19 17.65 -25.65 -21.46
CA PRO A 19 16.43 -25.17 -20.83
C PRO A 19 16.19 -23.75 -21.35
N ASN A 20 15.01 -23.52 -21.91
CA ASN A 20 14.46 -22.18 -22.08
C ASN A 20 14.18 -21.59 -20.69
N HIS A 21 15.23 -21.35 -19.90
CA HIS A 21 15.14 -20.52 -18.72
C HIS A 21 15.07 -19.08 -19.20
N SER A 22 13.87 -18.65 -19.59
CA SER A 22 13.50 -17.25 -19.40
C SER A 22 13.49 -17.02 -17.89
N LEU A 23 14.65 -16.71 -17.31
CA LEU A 23 14.74 -16.14 -15.97
C LEU A 23 14.12 -14.74 -16.04
N SER A 24 12.79 -14.69 -15.97
CA SER A 24 12.09 -13.47 -15.61
C SER A 24 12.41 -13.19 -14.15
N GLN A 25 13.56 -12.58 -13.89
CA GLN A 25 13.87 -12.03 -12.58
C GLN A 25 12.89 -10.87 -12.37
N THR A 26 11.85 -11.09 -11.57
CA THR A 26 11.02 -10.01 -11.09
C THR A 26 11.94 -9.06 -10.29
N LYS A 27 11.92 -7.76 -10.61
CA LYS A 27 12.75 -6.75 -9.92
C LYS A 27 12.58 -6.80 -8.39
N TYR A 28 11.43 -7.28 -7.93
CA TYR A 28 11.07 -7.39 -6.53
C TYR A 28 10.68 -8.82 -6.18
N GLU A 29 11.03 -9.23 -4.96
CA GLU A 29 10.54 -10.44 -4.33
C GLU A 29 9.10 -10.23 -3.85
N LYS A 30 8.30 -11.31 -3.78
CA LYS A 30 6.90 -11.25 -3.35
C LYS A 30 6.77 -11.27 -1.82
N ASP A 31 7.49 -10.38 -1.17
CA ASP A 31 7.44 -10.18 0.28
C ASP A 31 7.01 -8.74 0.61
N PHE A 32 6.95 -8.43 1.90
CA PHE A 32 6.53 -7.10 2.36
C PHE A 32 7.42 -5.97 1.80
N TYR A 33 8.75 -6.14 1.83
CA TYR A 33 9.68 -5.09 1.37
C TYR A 33 9.67 -4.94 -0.15
N GLY A 34 9.61 -6.05 -0.88
CA GLY A 34 9.47 -6.07 -2.33
C GLY A 34 8.18 -5.39 -2.76
N GLY A 35 7.05 -5.65 -2.08
CA GLY A 35 5.79 -4.94 -2.32
C GLY A 35 5.87 -3.45 -2.01
N LEU A 36 6.46 -3.09 -0.87
CA LEU A 36 6.63 -1.69 -0.46
C LEU A 36 7.44 -0.91 -1.50
N PHE A 37 8.54 -1.48 -1.99
CA PHE A 37 9.38 -0.86 -3.00
C PHE A 37 8.71 -0.85 -4.37
N PHE A 38 8.03 -1.93 -4.76
CA PHE A 38 7.24 -2.01 -5.98
C PHE A 38 6.18 -0.91 -6.05
N LEU A 39 5.34 -0.78 -5.02
CA LEU A 39 4.28 0.23 -4.98
C LEU A 39 4.85 1.65 -4.88
N SER A 40 5.91 1.84 -4.11
CA SER A 40 6.56 3.15 -3.98
C SER A 40 7.15 3.61 -5.31
N ASP A 41 7.84 2.74 -6.05
CA ASP A 41 8.36 3.02 -7.38
C ASP A 41 7.22 3.27 -8.37
N TYR A 42 6.15 2.46 -8.33
CA TYR A 42 4.98 2.65 -9.19
C TYR A 42 4.35 4.04 -8.98
N ILE A 43 4.05 4.44 -7.75
CA ILE A 43 3.46 5.74 -7.44
C ILE A 43 4.42 6.90 -7.79
N ALA A 44 5.74 6.68 -7.65
CA ALA A 44 6.76 7.66 -8.03
C ALA A 44 7.03 7.73 -9.55
N SER A 45 6.46 6.84 -10.34
CA SER A 45 6.77 6.69 -11.77
C SER A 45 6.06 7.68 -12.68
N ASP A 46 6.62 7.86 -13.88
CA ASP A 46 5.98 8.60 -14.96
C ASP A 46 4.70 7.93 -15.48
N GLU A 47 4.58 6.59 -15.35
CA GLU A 47 3.36 5.84 -15.66
C GLU A 47 2.20 6.35 -14.80
N PHE A 48 2.41 6.40 -13.49
CA PHE A 48 1.39 6.87 -12.55
C PHE A 48 1.09 8.36 -12.73
N LEU A 49 2.12 9.20 -12.95
CA LEU A 49 1.92 10.63 -13.25
C LEU A 49 1.06 10.89 -14.50
N LYS A 50 1.21 10.08 -15.55
CA LYS A 50 0.35 10.19 -16.74
C LYS A 50 -1.09 9.81 -16.40
N LEU A 51 -1.27 8.73 -15.64
CA LEU A 51 -2.60 8.29 -15.20
C LEU A 51 -3.31 9.35 -14.34
N LYS A 52 -2.60 10.00 -13.42
CA LYS A 52 -3.15 11.09 -12.58
C LYS A 52 -3.80 12.22 -13.37
N LYS A 53 -3.38 12.46 -14.62
CA LYS A 53 -3.96 13.52 -15.47
C LYS A 53 -5.37 13.20 -15.96
N THR A 54 -5.76 11.93 -15.93
CA THR A 54 -7.03 11.45 -16.49
C THR A 54 -7.93 10.76 -15.46
N THR A 55 -7.51 10.69 -14.20
CA THR A 55 -8.24 9.99 -13.12
C THR A 55 -8.33 10.85 -11.88
N THR A 56 -9.48 10.80 -11.21
CA THR A 56 -9.69 11.39 -9.89
C THR A 56 -8.83 10.73 -8.82
N ASP A 57 -8.62 11.41 -7.70
CA ASP A 57 -7.84 10.87 -6.58
C ASP A 57 -8.47 9.58 -6.00
N LEU A 58 -9.80 9.46 -5.97
CA LEU A 58 -10.48 8.22 -5.56
C LEU A 58 -10.22 7.06 -6.54
N GLU A 59 -10.25 7.29 -7.85
CA GLU A 59 -9.90 6.27 -8.84
C GLU A 59 -8.43 5.85 -8.74
N GLN A 60 -7.54 6.79 -8.42
CA GLN A 60 -6.13 6.50 -8.17
C GLN A 60 -5.96 5.57 -6.95
N VAL A 61 -6.76 5.73 -5.88
CA VAL A 61 -6.74 4.81 -4.72
C VAL A 61 -7.11 3.40 -5.15
N ASP A 62 -8.16 3.23 -5.97
CA ASP A 62 -8.55 1.91 -6.49
C ASP A 62 -7.46 1.27 -7.34
N ILE A 63 -6.75 2.06 -8.14
CA ILE A 63 -5.66 1.61 -9.00
C ILE A 63 -4.44 1.18 -8.18
N ILE A 64 -4.06 1.98 -7.17
CA ILE A 64 -2.96 1.63 -6.25
C ILE A 64 -3.30 0.32 -5.51
N TYR A 65 -4.54 0.20 -5.01
CA TYR A 65 -5.02 -1.03 -4.38
C TYR A 65 -4.96 -2.22 -5.33
N SER A 66 -5.46 -2.07 -6.56
CA SER A 66 -5.45 -3.14 -7.56
C SER A 66 -4.02 -3.58 -7.92
N LYS A 67 -3.07 -2.63 -8.01
CA LYS A 67 -1.65 -2.94 -8.22
C LYS A 67 -1.06 -3.74 -7.05
N ALA A 68 -1.43 -3.41 -5.81
CA ALA A 68 -1.00 -4.18 -4.63
C ALA A 68 -1.59 -5.59 -4.63
N VAL A 69 -2.91 -5.73 -4.83
CA VAL A 69 -3.58 -7.04 -4.90
C VAL A 69 -2.97 -7.93 -5.98
N ASN A 70 -2.65 -7.35 -7.15
CA ASN A 70 -2.00 -8.10 -8.24
C ASN A 70 -0.57 -8.51 -7.88
N PHE A 71 0.21 -7.64 -7.24
CA PHE A 71 1.57 -7.96 -6.80
C PHE A 71 1.61 -9.13 -5.82
N PHE A 72 0.65 -9.14 -4.88
CA PHE A 72 0.50 -10.19 -3.87
C PHE A 72 -0.42 -11.34 -4.30
N GLU A 73 -0.74 -11.47 -5.58
CA GLU A 73 -1.52 -12.58 -6.15
C GLU A 73 -2.84 -12.86 -5.41
N ARG A 74 -3.55 -11.78 -5.05
CA ARG A 74 -4.80 -11.78 -4.27
C ARG A 74 -4.66 -12.19 -2.80
N ASP A 75 -3.45 -12.22 -2.24
CA ASP A 75 -3.27 -12.14 -0.78
C ASP A 75 -3.66 -10.73 -0.31
N ILE A 76 -4.94 -10.60 0.06
CA ILE A 76 -5.53 -9.34 0.52
C ILE A 76 -4.88 -8.86 1.81
N SER A 77 -4.45 -9.78 2.68
CA SER A 77 -3.84 -9.41 3.95
C SER A 77 -2.50 -8.72 3.73
N GLU A 78 -1.60 -9.32 2.95
CA GLU A 78 -0.31 -8.70 2.62
C GLU A 78 -0.48 -7.44 1.77
N ALA A 79 -1.44 -7.42 0.84
CA ALA A 79 -1.74 -6.21 0.06
C ALA A 79 -2.16 -5.04 0.95
N LEU A 80 -3.07 -5.26 1.90
CA LEU A 80 -3.53 -4.21 2.82
C LEU A 80 -2.40 -3.73 3.74
N LEU A 81 -1.60 -4.65 4.30
CA LEU A 81 -0.44 -4.29 5.13
C LEU A 81 0.56 -3.45 4.34
N CYS A 82 0.89 -3.89 3.13
CA CYS A 82 1.83 -3.18 2.26
C CYS A 82 1.32 -1.78 1.88
N LEU A 83 0.02 -1.64 1.64
CA LEU A 83 -0.61 -0.35 1.33
C LEU A 83 -0.57 0.61 2.53
N THR A 84 -0.72 0.12 3.76
CA THR A 84 -0.54 0.93 4.97
C THR A 84 0.80 1.67 4.91
N PHE A 85 1.90 0.95 4.70
CA PHE A 85 3.25 1.53 4.70
C PHE A 85 3.61 2.28 3.41
N SER A 86 3.10 1.83 2.26
CA SER A 86 3.32 2.52 0.98
C SER A 86 2.65 3.89 0.94
N CYS A 87 1.55 4.05 1.68
CA CYS A 87 0.81 5.30 1.80
C CYS A 87 1.22 6.15 3.02
N LEU A 88 2.16 5.70 3.87
CA LEU A 88 2.62 6.51 5.00
C LEU A 88 3.32 7.80 4.52
N PRO A 89 2.92 8.98 5.02
CA PRO A 89 3.50 10.25 4.59
C PRO A 89 4.81 10.61 5.30
N PHE A 90 5.26 9.77 6.25
CA PHE A 90 6.51 9.91 6.98
C PHE A 90 7.30 8.59 6.96
N ASN A 91 8.61 8.67 7.16
CA ASN A 91 9.51 7.51 7.19
C ASN A 91 10.22 7.35 8.54
N LYS A 92 9.82 8.14 9.53
CA LYS A 92 10.32 8.10 10.90
C LYS A 92 9.19 8.44 11.84
N ILE A 93 9.26 7.90 13.04
CA ILE A 93 8.38 8.27 14.16
C ILE A 93 9.25 8.81 15.27
N ASP A 94 8.77 9.89 15.88
CA ASP A 94 9.41 10.50 17.04
C ASP A 94 8.84 9.84 18.30
N PHE A 95 9.71 9.25 19.11
CA PHE A 95 9.38 8.61 20.39
C PHE A 95 9.83 9.51 21.53
N ASN A 96 8.87 10.06 22.27
CA ASN A 96 9.15 10.83 23.47
C ASN A 96 9.53 9.87 24.63
N LEU A 97 10.77 9.96 25.10
CA LEU A 97 11.27 9.31 26.32
C LEU A 97 11.50 10.38 27.39
N LEU A 98 11.55 9.96 28.67
CA LEU A 98 11.84 10.86 29.80
C LEU A 98 13.13 11.71 29.63
N PHE A 99 14.07 11.27 28.78
CA PHE A 99 15.36 11.90 28.56
C PHE A 99 15.56 12.51 27.16
N GLY A 100 14.52 12.55 26.32
CA GLY A 100 14.60 13.15 24.98
C GLY A 100 13.75 12.44 23.92
N ILE A 101 13.84 12.93 22.68
CA ILE A 101 13.09 12.39 21.53
C ILE A 101 14.00 11.46 20.74
N VAL A 102 13.60 10.19 20.61
CA VAL A 102 14.30 9.20 19.77
C VAL A 102 13.55 9.05 18.45
N LYS A 103 14.26 9.19 17.33
CA LYS A 103 13.66 9.04 15.99
C LYS A 103 13.87 7.62 15.49
N VAL A 104 12.79 6.84 15.43
CA VAL A 104 12.82 5.46 14.95
C VAL A 104 12.48 5.44 13.46
N PRO A 105 13.32 4.86 12.59
CA PRO A 105 13.02 4.74 11.17
C PRO A 105 11.91 3.73 10.93
N LEU A 106 11.05 4.01 9.95
CA LEU A 106 10.05 3.09 9.45
C LEU A 106 10.52 2.42 8.16
N PRO A 107 9.93 1.26 7.80
CA PRO A 107 10.08 0.69 6.46
C PRO A 107 9.78 1.77 5.39
N SER A 108 10.77 2.04 4.54
CA SER A 108 10.68 3.16 3.59
C SER A 108 11.59 2.92 2.39
N PRO A 109 11.16 3.32 1.18
CA PRO A 109 12.05 3.31 0.01
C PRO A 109 13.16 4.36 0.14
N PRO A 110 14.16 4.36 -0.78
CA PRO A 110 15.16 5.41 -0.83
C PRO A 110 14.54 6.81 -0.88
N LYS A 111 15.21 7.79 -0.25
CA LYS A 111 14.68 9.16 -0.03
C LYS A 111 14.08 9.81 -1.28
N ILE A 112 14.73 9.66 -2.44
CA ILE A 112 14.26 10.23 -3.71
C ILE A 112 12.92 9.63 -4.14
N VAL A 113 12.79 8.30 -4.04
CA VAL A 113 11.55 7.58 -4.35
C VAL A 113 10.47 7.95 -3.34
N PHE A 114 10.82 7.98 -2.04
CA PHE A 114 9.90 8.38 -0.98
C PHE A 114 9.27 9.77 -1.24
N GLN A 115 10.09 10.76 -1.60
CA GLN A 115 9.64 12.13 -1.87
C GLN A 115 8.72 12.19 -3.09
N LYS A 116 9.12 11.60 -4.21
CA LYS A 116 8.30 11.55 -5.43
C LYS A 116 6.98 10.83 -5.20
N ARG A 117 7.02 9.68 -4.53
CA ARG A 117 5.83 8.92 -4.13
C ARG A 117 4.91 9.80 -3.28
N LEU A 118 5.45 10.46 -2.25
CA LEU A 118 4.69 11.34 -1.37
C LEU A 118 4.04 12.50 -2.13
N GLU A 119 4.75 13.14 -3.05
CA GLU A 119 4.19 14.19 -3.92
C GLU A 119 3.02 13.66 -4.75
N ASN A 120 3.15 12.43 -5.24
CA ASN A 120 2.20 11.81 -6.15
C ASN A 120 1.02 11.12 -5.47
N LEU A 121 1.04 10.86 -4.16
CA LEU A 121 -0.09 10.23 -3.47
C LEU A 121 -1.40 11.02 -3.69
N PRO A 122 -2.55 10.31 -3.82
CA PRO A 122 -3.87 10.94 -3.83
C PRO A 122 -4.06 11.79 -2.59
N LYS A 123 -4.62 12.99 -2.74
CA LYS A 123 -4.73 13.98 -1.64
C LYS A 123 -6.13 14.55 -1.45
N ASN A 124 -7.02 14.36 -2.41
CA ASN A 124 -8.40 14.83 -2.40
C ASN A 124 -9.36 13.63 -2.39
N ILE A 125 -9.32 12.84 -1.32
CA ILE A 125 -10.16 11.63 -1.20
C ILE A 125 -11.56 11.93 -0.65
N TYR A 126 -11.76 13.13 -0.08
CA TYR A 126 -13.04 13.63 0.40
C TYR A 126 -13.42 14.92 -0.31
N PHE A 127 -14.70 15.24 -0.37
CA PHE A 127 -15.16 16.47 -1.04
C PHE A 127 -14.73 17.75 -0.28
N ASN A 128 -14.50 17.64 1.02
CA ASN A 128 -13.98 18.69 1.91
C ASN A 128 -12.48 18.53 2.23
N SER A 129 -11.73 17.78 1.40
CA SER A 129 -10.28 17.64 1.56
C SER A 129 -9.60 19.03 1.62
N PRO A 130 -8.58 19.21 2.48
CA PRO A 130 -7.83 20.47 2.54
C PRO A 130 -7.21 20.79 1.18
N ARG A 131 -7.34 22.04 0.72
CA ARG A 131 -6.77 22.49 -0.56
C ARG A 131 -5.24 22.70 -0.54
N THR A 132 -4.54 22.09 0.41
CA THR A 132 -3.09 22.20 0.55
C THR A 132 -2.37 21.22 -0.39
N ASN A 133 -1.05 21.32 -0.46
CA ASN A 133 -0.24 20.33 -1.20
C ASN A 133 -0.23 18.96 -0.53
N PHE A 134 -0.49 18.92 0.78
CA PHE A 134 -0.59 17.70 1.56
C PHE A 134 -1.98 17.06 1.43
N GLY A 135 -3.06 17.84 1.54
CA GLY A 135 -4.43 17.31 1.51
C GLY A 135 -4.64 16.23 2.56
N ASP A 136 -5.24 15.11 2.15
CA ASP A 136 -5.58 13.93 2.96
C ASP A 136 -4.64 12.73 2.71
N LYS A 137 -3.37 12.96 2.38
CA LYS A 137 -2.42 11.87 2.07
C LYS A 137 -2.21 10.91 3.24
N ASP A 138 -2.17 11.43 4.47
CA ASP A 138 -2.06 10.65 5.71
C ASP A 138 -3.24 9.69 5.88
N LYS A 139 -4.45 10.12 5.53
CA LYS A 139 -5.69 9.35 5.66
C LYS A 139 -5.64 8.03 4.91
N LEU A 140 -4.89 7.94 3.81
CA LEU A 140 -4.71 6.67 3.08
C LEU A 140 -4.08 5.58 3.95
N SER A 141 -3.07 5.93 4.75
CA SER A 141 -2.40 4.98 5.64
C SER A 141 -3.31 4.52 6.78
N HIS A 142 -4.12 5.44 7.32
CA HIS A 142 -5.17 5.15 8.31
C HIS A 142 -6.22 4.20 7.74
N PHE A 143 -6.73 4.49 6.54
CA PHE A 143 -7.73 3.68 5.86
C PHE A 143 -7.25 2.25 5.64
N PHE A 144 -6.09 2.07 5.01
CA PHE A 144 -5.56 0.72 4.72
C PHE A 144 -5.09 -0.01 5.98
N GLY A 145 -4.54 0.69 6.97
CA GLY A 145 -4.17 0.10 8.27
C GLY A 145 -5.38 -0.47 9.01
N ASN A 146 -6.47 0.29 9.12
CA ASN A 146 -7.68 -0.21 9.76
C ASN A 146 -8.38 -1.29 8.93
N ALA A 147 -8.32 -1.20 7.60
CA ALA A 147 -8.77 -2.29 6.73
C ALA A 147 -7.96 -3.58 6.98
N PHE A 148 -6.63 -3.49 7.06
CA PHE A 148 -5.76 -4.63 7.37
C PHE A 148 -6.14 -5.26 8.73
N LEU A 149 -6.23 -4.42 9.76
CA LEU A 149 -6.60 -4.86 11.10
C LEU A 149 -7.95 -5.56 11.09
N ARG A 150 -8.99 -4.92 10.57
CA ARG A 150 -10.34 -5.47 10.55
C ARG A 150 -10.49 -6.73 9.68
N TYR A 151 -9.75 -6.80 8.58
CA TYR A 151 -9.74 -7.97 7.71
C TYR A 151 -9.16 -9.19 8.43
N ASN A 152 -8.12 -8.99 9.24
CA ASN A 152 -7.39 -10.07 9.92
C ASN A 152 -7.86 -10.36 11.35
N ILE A 153 -8.56 -9.45 12.05
CA ILE A 153 -8.85 -9.58 13.49
C ILE A 153 -9.84 -10.72 13.86
N SER A 154 -10.35 -11.50 12.90
CA SER A 154 -10.96 -12.82 13.23
C SER A 154 -9.94 -13.94 13.44
N MET A 155 -8.68 -13.75 13.02
CA MET A 155 -7.58 -14.72 13.11
C MET A 155 -6.25 -14.03 13.47
N PHE A 156 -5.90 -14.01 14.77
CA PHE A 156 -4.54 -14.17 15.31
C PHE A 156 -3.32 -13.47 14.65
N ASN A 157 -3.47 -12.36 13.91
CA ASN A 157 -2.36 -11.66 13.26
C ASN A 157 -2.14 -10.20 13.72
N PHE A 158 -2.78 -9.83 14.83
CA PHE A 158 -2.54 -8.55 15.51
C PHE A 158 -1.06 -8.41 15.89
N SER A 159 -0.38 -9.50 16.27
CA SER A 159 1.04 -9.49 16.64
C SER A 159 1.99 -9.06 15.51
N LYS A 160 1.69 -9.34 14.23
CA LYS A 160 2.52 -8.91 13.08
C LYS A 160 2.42 -7.40 12.86
N PHE A 161 1.21 -6.83 12.97
CA PHE A 161 1.00 -5.39 12.92
C PHE A 161 1.56 -4.70 14.16
N MET A 162 1.27 -5.24 15.33
CA MET A 162 1.73 -4.72 16.62
C MET A 162 3.26 -4.80 16.75
N GLY A 163 3.91 -5.84 16.25
CA GLY A 163 5.38 -5.95 16.21
C GLY A 163 6.06 -4.87 15.35
N ILE A 164 5.32 -4.28 14.39
CA ILE A 164 5.78 -3.13 13.60
C ILE A 164 5.32 -1.79 14.23
N PHE A 165 4.27 -1.77 15.06
CA PHE A 165 3.52 -0.57 15.42
C PHE A 165 3.45 -0.22 16.93
N VAL A 166 3.80 -1.10 17.87
CA VAL A 166 3.40 -0.97 19.29
C VAL A 166 4.46 -0.39 20.17
N GLU A 167 4.08 0.13 21.32
CA GLU A 167 5.05 0.71 22.24
C GLU A 167 4.58 2.08 22.71
N LYS A 168 4.76 3.04 21.79
CA LYS A 168 4.72 4.48 22.05
C LYS A 168 4.23 5.31 20.87
N THR A 169 3.90 4.65 19.76
CA THR A 169 3.23 5.24 18.61
C THR A 169 1.85 5.72 18.98
N GLU A 170 1.15 5.00 19.88
CA GLU A 170 -0.11 5.49 20.48
C GLU A 170 0.12 6.79 21.24
N GLU A 171 1.08 6.87 22.15
CA GLU A 171 1.36 8.12 22.87
C GLU A 171 1.75 9.27 21.93
N SER A 172 2.50 9.05 20.85
CA SER A 172 2.95 10.15 19.97
C SER A 172 1.92 10.54 18.89
N PHE A 173 1.03 9.63 18.47
CA PHE A 173 -0.15 9.97 17.67
C PHE A 173 -1.23 10.68 18.49
N PHE A 174 -1.40 10.31 19.77
CA PHE A 174 -2.39 10.92 20.67
C PHE A 174 -1.88 12.16 21.42
N ALA A 175 -0.57 12.31 21.66
CA ALA A 175 0.00 13.43 22.45
C ALA A 175 0.12 14.76 21.70
N ASN A 176 -0.03 14.77 20.37
CA ASN A 176 -0.09 16.02 19.59
C ASN A 176 -1.53 16.49 19.28
N GLY A 177 -2.52 15.97 20.01
CA GLY A 177 -3.48 16.88 20.66
C GLY A 177 -4.52 17.57 19.79
N GLU A 178 -5.13 16.87 18.83
CA GLU A 178 -6.53 17.11 18.46
C GLU A 178 -7.09 15.83 17.82
N LEU A 179 -8.23 15.33 18.34
CA LEU A 179 -8.99 14.25 17.69
C LEU A 179 -9.51 14.78 16.34
N ASP A 180 -8.75 14.58 15.25
CA ASP A 180 -9.25 14.88 13.90
C ASP A 180 -10.38 13.90 13.60
N ARG A 181 -11.62 14.42 13.59
CA ARG A 181 -12.81 13.63 13.26
C ARG A 181 -12.67 12.92 11.92
N ARG A 182 -11.92 13.47 10.96
CA ARG A 182 -11.66 12.81 9.69
C ARG A 182 -10.78 11.58 9.84
N ASP A 183 -9.83 11.55 10.77
CA ASP A 183 -9.05 10.33 11.04
C ASP A 183 -9.95 9.22 11.58
N ILE A 184 -10.81 9.54 12.54
CA ILE A 184 -11.76 8.59 13.11
C ILE A 184 -12.67 8.03 12.02
N MET A 185 -13.25 8.90 11.19
CA MET A 185 -14.09 8.47 10.08
C MET A 185 -13.30 7.62 9.08
N THR A 186 -12.09 8.02 8.71
CA THR A 186 -11.23 7.28 7.80
C THR A 186 -10.93 5.86 8.33
N ASN A 187 -10.68 5.73 9.64
CA ASN A 187 -10.48 4.43 10.27
C ASN A 187 -11.69 3.53 10.07
N HIS A 188 -12.90 4.02 10.38
CA HIS A 188 -14.15 3.26 10.21
C HIS A 188 -14.46 2.94 8.74
N LEU A 189 -14.10 3.82 7.80
CA LEU A 189 -14.23 3.53 6.37
C LEU A 189 -13.27 2.41 5.94
N GLY A 190 -12.08 2.34 6.53
CA GLY A 190 -11.15 1.21 6.37
C GLY A 190 -11.76 -0.09 6.90
N GLU A 191 -12.36 -0.07 8.08
CA GLU A 191 -13.07 -1.22 8.66
C GLU A 191 -14.24 -1.67 7.77
N LEU A 192 -15.05 -0.73 7.28
CA LEU A 192 -16.13 -0.99 6.34
C LEU A 192 -15.59 -1.65 5.07
N PHE A 193 -14.48 -1.13 4.52
CA PHE A 193 -13.86 -1.71 3.33
C PHE A 193 -13.41 -3.17 3.58
N ALA A 194 -12.86 -3.48 4.75
CA ALA A 194 -12.51 -4.84 5.10
C ALA A 194 -13.74 -5.77 5.15
N GLU A 195 -14.87 -5.31 5.70
CA GLU A 195 -16.12 -6.07 5.69
C GLU A 195 -16.65 -6.26 4.26
N MET A 196 -16.55 -5.23 3.42
CA MET A 196 -16.88 -5.34 2.00
C MET A 196 -16.03 -6.40 1.31
N LEU A 197 -14.73 -6.45 1.58
CA LEU A 197 -13.80 -7.45 1.00
C LEU A 197 -14.12 -8.89 1.42
N LYS A 198 -14.59 -9.10 2.65
CA LYS A 198 -15.03 -10.43 3.12
C LYS A 198 -16.25 -10.93 2.36
N LEU A 199 -17.14 -10.04 1.96
CA LEU A 199 -18.37 -10.35 1.21
C LEU A 199 -18.14 -10.37 -0.30
N TYR A 200 -17.30 -9.47 -0.80
CA TYR A 200 -17.06 -9.22 -2.21
C TYR A 200 -15.54 -9.03 -2.44
N PRO A 201 -14.80 -10.08 -2.85
CA PRO A 201 -13.35 -10.02 -3.01
C PRO A 201 -12.84 -8.96 -4.00
N ASP A 202 -13.68 -8.53 -4.94
CA ASP A 202 -13.36 -7.49 -5.92
C ASP A 202 -13.86 -6.09 -5.50
N ALA A 203 -14.20 -5.90 -4.21
CA ALA A 203 -14.60 -4.61 -3.68
C ALA A 203 -13.49 -3.56 -3.87
N LYS A 204 -13.90 -2.32 -4.14
CA LYS A 204 -12.99 -1.20 -4.40
C LYS A 204 -12.94 -0.24 -3.20
N PRO A 205 -11.74 0.21 -2.78
CA PRO A 205 -11.57 1.18 -1.69
C PRO A 205 -12.44 2.42 -1.83
N SER A 206 -12.55 2.97 -3.04
CA SER A 206 -13.32 4.18 -3.33
C SER A 206 -14.77 4.05 -2.91
N LYS A 207 -15.35 2.85 -2.98
CA LYS A 207 -16.75 2.61 -2.60
C LYS A 207 -16.98 2.80 -1.11
N ALA A 208 -16.03 2.39 -0.27
CA ALA A 208 -16.07 2.68 1.15
C ALA A 208 -15.82 4.17 1.40
N LEU A 209 -14.79 4.76 0.78
CA LEU A 209 -14.46 6.19 0.95
C LEU A 209 -15.61 7.14 0.58
N LEU A 210 -16.40 6.82 -0.46
CA LEU A 210 -17.58 7.60 -0.86
C LEU A 210 -18.65 7.68 0.25
N VAL A 211 -18.73 6.70 1.16
CA VAL A 211 -19.68 6.70 2.28
C VAL A 211 -19.43 7.88 3.23
N TYR A 212 -18.20 8.41 3.27
CA TYR A 212 -17.88 9.64 4.01
C TYR A 212 -18.87 10.78 3.73
N GLN A 213 -19.27 10.95 2.46
CA GLN A 213 -20.17 12.02 2.04
C GLN A 213 -21.53 11.92 2.73
N ILE A 214 -22.03 10.70 2.93
CA ILE A 214 -23.32 10.47 3.59
C ILE A 214 -23.24 10.89 5.05
N PHE A 215 -22.17 10.51 5.75
CA PHE A 215 -21.97 10.89 7.15
C PHE A 215 -21.79 12.40 7.31
N TYR A 216 -21.02 13.02 6.41
CA TYR A 216 -20.81 14.46 6.42
C TYR A 216 -22.14 15.24 6.36
N PHE A 217 -23.01 14.90 5.41
CA PHE A 217 -24.30 15.60 5.25
C PHE A 217 -25.29 15.30 6.39
N ARG A 218 -25.19 14.14 7.03
CA ARG A 218 -26.07 13.77 8.15
C ARG A 218 -25.66 14.45 9.46
N GLU A 219 -24.35 14.52 9.75
CA GLU A 219 -23.83 14.93 11.06
C GLU A 219 -23.24 16.34 11.07
N GLY A 220 -23.20 17.03 9.93
CA GLY A 220 -22.72 18.42 9.83
C GLY A 220 -21.24 18.54 10.20
N LEU A 221 -20.43 17.64 9.67
CA LEU A 221 -18.97 17.60 9.90
C LEU A 221 -18.22 18.73 9.19
#